data_AF-A0A5N5W095-F1
#
_entry.id   AF-A0A5N5W095-F1
#
_cell.length_a   1.000
_cell.length_b   1.000
_cell.length_c   1.000
_cell.angle_alpha   90.00
_cell.angle_beta   90.00
_cell.angle_gamma   90.00
#
_symmetry.space_group_name_H-M   'P 1'
#
loop_
_entity.id
_entity.type
_entity.pdbx_description
1 polymer ?
#
loop_
_entity_poly.entity_id
_entity_poly.type
_entity_poly.pdbx_seq_one_letter_code
_entity_poly.pdbx_strand_id
1 'polypeptide(L)'
;MEPDLFTAAEEDRREKDPSSSPLAVRMRPRTLDEVVGQGHLLKPGSPLRRLVGEASGGPAGPSSVILWGPPGIGKTTLAYVVSQATNKRFVELSAITAGVKEVRAVIDGARRASGGYGKETVLFLDEIHRFSKAQQDSLLPAVENRWVTLIAATTENPYFSIISPLLSRSLLLTLQALTDDDLRGLLHRAVADERGLGGAVTLPDDAEEHLLRIAGGDARRALTALEAAAGAALDKGDSEITLSTLEETVDRAAVKYDRDGDQHYDVASALIKSIRGSDVDATLHYLARMIEAGEDPRFIARRLMISASEDIGLADPSALQTAVAGAQAVAMIGFPEARITLSQVAIALALAPKSNAAYLAIDAALADVRAGLAGPVPAHLRDGHYKGAAKLGHGEGYQYPHDLPGGIAAQQYAPDAVHGRRYYSPTRHGGEARYAEVVERVRERLRGE
;
A
#
# COMPACT_ATOMS: atom_id res chain seq x y z
N MET A 1 25.33 -38.22 12.44
CA MET A 1 24.71 -37.42 11.37
C MET A 1 23.71 -36.55 12.08
N GLU A 2 24.15 -35.37 12.52
CA GLU A 2 23.29 -34.45 13.26
C GLU A 2 22.21 -33.89 12.33
N PRO A 3 20.95 -33.80 12.76
CA PRO A 3 19.91 -33.17 11.97
C PRO A 3 20.23 -31.69 11.81
N ASP A 4 20.08 -31.19 10.58
CA ASP A 4 20.26 -29.79 10.24
C ASP A 4 19.22 -28.94 11.01
N LEU A 5 19.67 -27.87 11.66
CA LEU A 5 18.84 -26.96 12.48
C LEU A 5 17.68 -26.34 11.66
N PHE A 6 17.77 -26.38 10.33
CA PHE A 6 16.74 -25.88 9.42
C PHE A 6 15.63 -26.90 9.10
N THR A 7 15.88 -28.20 9.25
CA THR A 7 14.84 -29.24 9.12
C THR A 7 13.94 -29.30 10.37
N ALA A 8 14.51 -29.05 11.56
CA ALA A 8 13.75 -29.06 12.81
C ALA A 8 12.68 -27.95 12.88
N ALA A 9 12.95 -26.78 12.30
CA ALA A 9 11.99 -25.67 12.26
C ALA A 9 10.84 -25.87 11.25
N GLU A 10 11.06 -26.67 10.20
CA GLU A 10 10.01 -27.09 9.26
C GLU A 10 9.14 -28.22 9.84
N GLU A 11 9.71 -29.09 10.67
CA GLU A 11 9.00 -30.16 11.38
C GLU A 11 8.18 -29.62 12.57
N ASP A 12 8.70 -28.66 13.35
CA ASP A 12 7.99 -28.03 14.48
C ASP A 12 6.70 -27.28 14.06
N ARG A 13 6.59 -26.84 12.80
CA ARG A 13 5.36 -26.20 12.28
C ARG A 13 4.30 -27.21 11.85
N ARG A 14 4.66 -28.49 11.67
CA ARG A 14 3.73 -29.56 11.27
C ARG A 14 3.01 -30.23 12.46
N GLU A 15 3.41 -29.94 13.70
CA GLU A 15 2.86 -30.54 14.93
C GLU A 15 1.96 -29.62 15.77
N LYS A 16 1.37 -28.56 15.20
CA LYS A 16 0.22 -27.91 15.84
C LYS A 16 -1.07 -28.60 15.39
N ASP A 17 -1.83 -29.13 16.34
CA ASP A 17 -3.16 -29.70 16.12
C ASP A 17 -3.97 -28.78 15.18
N PRO A 18 -4.42 -29.25 14.00
CA PRO A 18 -5.15 -28.45 13.02
C PRO A 18 -6.36 -27.71 13.61
N SER A 19 -6.95 -28.25 14.69
CA SER A 19 -8.08 -27.66 15.40
C SER A 19 -7.74 -26.36 16.15
N SER A 20 -6.46 -26.15 16.49
CA SER A 20 -5.96 -24.99 17.25
C SER A 20 -5.54 -23.79 16.36
N SER A 21 -5.59 -23.95 15.03
CA SER A 21 -5.25 -22.88 14.09
C SER A 21 -6.44 -21.95 13.84
N PRO A 22 -6.21 -20.64 13.58
CA PRO A 22 -7.29 -19.70 13.28
C PRO A 22 -8.17 -20.16 12.11
N LEU A 23 -9.46 -19.84 12.16
CA LEU A 23 -10.44 -20.23 11.15
C LEU A 23 -10.02 -19.79 9.74
N ALA A 24 -9.44 -18.59 9.60
CA ALA A 24 -8.91 -18.09 8.34
C ALA A 24 -7.77 -18.95 7.74
N VAL A 25 -7.02 -19.67 8.58
CA VAL A 25 -5.98 -20.62 8.14
C VAL A 25 -6.62 -21.97 7.78
N ARG A 26 -7.54 -22.46 8.61
CA ARG A 26 -8.25 -23.74 8.40
C ARG A 26 -9.10 -23.73 7.12
N MET A 27 -9.73 -22.59 6.83
CA MET A 27 -10.57 -22.39 5.65
C MET A 27 -9.79 -22.04 4.38
N ARG A 28 -8.45 -22.10 4.38
CA ARG A 28 -7.67 -21.88 3.17
C ARG A 28 -8.09 -22.89 2.07
N PRO A 29 -8.46 -22.41 0.87
CA PRO A 29 -8.66 -23.23 -0.32
C PRO A 29 -7.58 -24.27 -0.52
N ARG A 30 -7.98 -25.49 -0.89
CA ARG A 30 -7.06 -26.56 -1.31
C ARG A 30 -6.77 -26.54 -2.80
N THR A 31 -7.76 -26.12 -3.59
CA THR A 31 -7.70 -26.04 -5.05
C THR A 31 -8.04 -24.63 -5.52
N LEU A 32 -7.73 -24.31 -6.78
CA LEU A 32 -8.12 -23.02 -7.36
C LEU A 32 -9.65 -22.87 -7.47
N ASP A 33 -10.39 -23.97 -7.56
CA ASP A 33 -11.86 -23.97 -7.63
C ASP A 33 -12.50 -23.55 -6.30
N GLU A 34 -11.80 -23.69 -5.17
CA GLU A 34 -12.27 -23.25 -3.87
C GLU A 34 -12.08 -21.73 -3.64
N VAL A 35 -11.31 -21.03 -4.49
CA VAL A 35 -11.02 -19.60 -4.35
C VAL A 35 -12.22 -18.75 -4.75
N VAL A 36 -12.63 -17.83 -3.88
CA VAL A 36 -13.77 -16.92 -4.09
C VAL A 36 -13.35 -15.57 -4.70
N GLY A 37 -14.23 -14.92 -5.44
CA GLY A 37 -14.09 -13.55 -5.99
C GLY A 37 -13.04 -13.31 -7.08
N GLN A 38 -12.13 -14.24 -7.35
CA GLN A 38 -11.06 -14.05 -8.36
C GLN A 38 -11.36 -14.76 -9.69
N GLY A 39 -12.64 -14.96 -10.03
CA GLY A 39 -13.06 -15.71 -11.23
C GLY A 39 -12.47 -15.19 -12.54
N HIS A 40 -12.17 -13.89 -12.64
CA HIS A 40 -11.49 -13.28 -13.80
C HIS A 40 -10.06 -13.80 -14.00
N LEU A 41 -9.36 -14.18 -12.93
CA LEU A 41 -7.99 -14.71 -12.96
C LEU A 41 -7.95 -16.24 -13.04
N LEU A 42 -9.06 -16.93 -12.79
CA LEU A 42 -9.12 -18.39 -12.62
C LEU A 42 -9.79 -19.13 -13.78
N LYS A 43 -10.05 -18.44 -14.90
CA LYS A 43 -10.59 -19.04 -16.13
C LYS A 43 -9.67 -20.16 -16.66
N PRO A 44 -10.20 -21.20 -17.32
CA PRO A 44 -9.39 -22.22 -17.97
C PRO A 44 -8.30 -21.62 -18.86
N GLY A 45 -7.05 -22.10 -18.71
CA GLY A 45 -5.89 -21.59 -19.45
C GLY A 45 -5.25 -20.30 -18.88
N SER A 46 -5.80 -19.73 -17.80
CA SER A 46 -5.20 -18.54 -17.16
C SER A 46 -3.78 -18.80 -16.66
N PRO A 47 -2.96 -17.75 -16.46
CA PRO A 47 -1.61 -17.91 -15.91
C PRO A 47 -1.55 -18.68 -14.58
N LEU A 48 -2.52 -18.47 -13.68
CA LEU A 48 -2.59 -19.17 -12.40
C LEU A 48 -2.90 -20.67 -12.57
N ARG A 49 -3.85 -21.01 -13.45
CA ARG A 49 -4.19 -22.40 -13.81
C ARG A 49 -3.01 -23.13 -14.46
N ARG A 50 -2.19 -22.41 -15.23
CA ARG A 50 -0.93 -22.94 -15.78
C ARG A 50 0.12 -23.21 -14.71
N LEU A 51 0.23 -22.33 -13.71
CA LEU A 51 1.19 -22.52 -12.62
C LEU A 51 0.90 -23.76 -11.79
N VAL A 52 -0.37 -24.12 -11.60
CA VAL A 52 -0.79 -25.34 -10.87
C VAL A 52 -0.75 -26.63 -11.72
N GLY A 53 -0.30 -26.55 -12.97
CA GLY A 53 -0.10 -27.73 -13.82
C GLY A 53 -1.34 -28.19 -14.60
N GLU A 54 -2.44 -27.42 -14.62
CA GLU A 54 -3.68 -27.79 -15.33
C GLU A 54 -3.59 -27.60 -16.85
N ALA A 55 -2.56 -26.91 -17.37
CA ALA A 55 -2.34 -26.82 -18.82
C ALA A 55 -1.06 -27.57 -19.23
N SER A 56 -1.27 -28.62 -20.01
CA SER A 56 -0.22 -29.39 -20.66
C SER A 56 0.42 -28.62 -21.83
N GLY A 57 1.74 -28.56 -21.87
CA GLY A 57 2.49 -28.63 -23.14
C GLY A 57 2.59 -27.38 -24.04
N GLY A 58 2.37 -26.16 -23.54
CA GLY A 58 2.71 -24.95 -24.32
C GLY A 58 4.22 -24.63 -24.31
N PRO A 59 4.80 -24.02 -25.37
CA PRO A 59 6.23 -23.68 -25.44
C PRO A 59 6.65 -22.56 -24.45
N ALA A 60 5.69 -21.88 -23.83
CA ALA A 60 5.92 -20.87 -22.82
C ALA A 60 5.91 -21.52 -21.42
N GLY A 61 7.10 -21.69 -20.84
CA GLY A 61 7.24 -22.14 -19.44
C GLY A 61 6.57 -21.20 -18.42
N PRO A 62 6.44 -21.63 -17.16
CA PRO A 62 5.79 -20.83 -16.11
C PRO A 62 6.48 -19.48 -15.97
N SER A 63 5.71 -18.39 -16.11
CA SER A 63 6.20 -17.02 -15.92
C SER A 63 6.10 -16.65 -14.44
N SER A 64 7.03 -15.83 -13.96
CA SER A 64 6.93 -15.23 -12.63
C SER A 64 5.66 -14.38 -12.55
N VAL A 65 5.02 -14.32 -11.39
CA VAL A 65 3.74 -13.64 -11.17
C VAL A 65 3.88 -12.66 -10.01
N ILE A 66 3.30 -11.47 -10.19
CA ILE A 66 3.12 -10.48 -9.14
C ILE A 66 1.62 -10.34 -8.90
N LEU A 67 1.17 -10.70 -7.70
CA LEU A 67 -0.20 -10.56 -7.21
C LEU A 67 -0.33 -9.19 -6.54
N TRP A 68 -1.19 -8.33 -7.07
CA TRP A 68 -1.43 -7.01 -6.52
C TRP A 68 -2.89 -6.81 -6.15
N GLY A 69 -3.14 -6.28 -4.96
CA GLY A 69 -4.44 -5.78 -4.56
C GLY A 69 -4.52 -5.57 -3.04
N PRO A 70 -5.65 -5.04 -2.54
CA PRO A 70 -5.93 -4.85 -1.12
C PRO A 70 -5.61 -6.09 -0.24
N PRO A 71 -5.37 -5.95 1.07
CA PRO A 71 -5.22 -7.10 1.95
C PRO A 71 -6.52 -7.92 2.00
N GLY A 72 -6.45 -9.15 2.53
CA GLY A 72 -7.66 -9.96 2.73
C GLY A 72 -8.29 -10.63 1.50
N ILE A 73 -7.95 -10.21 0.28
CA ILE A 73 -8.57 -10.71 -0.96
C ILE A 73 -8.00 -12.04 -1.51
N GLY A 74 -7.08 -12.68 -0.78
CA GLY A 74 -6.58 -14.02 -1.13
C GLY A 74 -5.23 -14.11 -1.86
N LYS A 75 -4.35 -13.08 -1.78
CA LYS A 75 -2.98 -13.14 -2.36
C LYS A 75 -2.15 -14.33 -1.83
N THR A 76 -1.96 -14.38 -0.51
CA THR A 76 -1.23 -15.47 0.17
C THR A 76 -1.93 -16.82 -0.04
N THR A 77 -3.27 -16.82 -0.09
CA THR A 77 -4.07 -18.01 -0.39
C THR A 77 -3.80 -18.57 -1.77
N LEU A 78 -3.76 -17.72 -2.81
CA LEU A 78 -3.44 -18.15 -4.17
C LEU A 78 -2.02 -18.74 -4.26
N ALA A 79 -1.05 -18.10 -3.60
CA ALA A 79 0.31 -18.65 -3.52
C ALA A 79 0.35 -20.01 -2.81
N TYR A 80 -0.42 -20.16 -1.72
CA TYR A 80 -0.53 -21.42 -0.99
C TYR A 80 -1.15 -22.53 -1.86
N VAL A 81 -2.25 -22.26 -2.57
CA VAL A 81 -2.86 -23.25 -3.49
C VAL A 81 -1.86 -23.67 -4.56
N VAL A 82 -1.10 -22.72 -5.11
CA VAL A 82 -0.04 -23.03 -6.09
C VAL A 82 1.07 -23.89 -5.49
N SER A 83 1.40 -23.69 -4.21
CA SER A 83 2.38 -24.52 -3.51
C SER A 83 1.94 -25.99 -3.40
N GLN A 84 0.64 -26.23 -3.17
CA GLN A 84 0.08 -27.56 -2.97
C GLN A 84 -0.16 -28.30 -4.28
N ALA A 85 -0.53 -27.58 -5.34
CA ALA A 85 -0.89 -28.21 -6.61
C ALA A 85 0.31 -28.65 -7.46
N THR A 86 1.52 -28.16 -7.15
CA THR A 86 2.71 -28.44 -7.95
C THR A 86 3.63 -29.45 -7.27
N ASN A 87 4.20 -30.40 -8.04
CA ASN A 87 5.27 -31.28 -7.53
C ASN A 87 6.65 -30.57 -7.46
N LYS A 88 6.64 -29.26 -7.20
CA LYS A 88 7.80 -28.35 -7.21
C LYS A 88 8.27 -28.09 -5.79
N ARG A 89 9.52 -27.65 -5.64
CA ARG A 89 10.02 -27.19 -4.35
C ARG A 89 9.43 -25.81 -4.07
N PHE A 90 8.61 -25.68 -3.04
CA PHE A 90 8.10 -24.37 -2.62
C PHE A 90 8.97 -23.79 -1.50
N VAL A 91 9.33 -22.52 -1.62
CA VAL A 91 10.06 -21.77 -0.58
C VAL A 91 9.34 -20.46 -0.36
N GLU A 92 8.95 -20.20 0.88
CA GLU A 92 8.33 -18.95 1.31
C GLU A 92 9.35 -18.08 2.05
N LEU A 93 9.46 -16.81 1.66
CA LEU A 93 10.16 -15.79 2.43
C LEU A 93 9.21 -14.63 2.72
N SER A 94 9.25 -14.14 3.95
CA SER A 94 8.61 -12.88 4.30
C SER A 94 9.55 -11.72 3.98
N ALA A 95 9.08 -10.73 3.21
CA ALA A 95 9.87 -9.56 2.90
C ALA A 95 10.19 -8.67 4.11
N ILE A 96 9.53 -8.91 5.24
CA ILE A 96 9.72 -8.17 6.50
C ILE A 96 10.97 -8.67 7.23
N THR A 97 11.23 -9.98 7.19
CA THR A 97 12.30 -10.60 7.98
C THR A 97 13.48 -11.06 7.15
N ALA A 98 13.31 -11.26 5.84
CA ALA A 98 14.36 -11.76 4.97
C ALA A 98 15.35 -10.66 4.54
N GLY A 99 16.64 -10.87 4.82
CA GLY A 99 17.73 -10.05 4.30
C GLY A 99 18.26 -10.57 2.96
N VAL A 100 19.30 -9.89 2.43
CA VAL A 100 19.95 -10.28 1.16
C VAL A 100 20.60 -11.66 1.25
N LYS A 101 21.07 -12.06 2.44
CA LYS A 101 21.74 -13.35 2.66
C LYS A 101 20.75 -14.51 2.51
N GLU A 102 19.58 -14.39 3.11
CA GLU A 102 18.51 -15.38 3.05
C GLU A 102 18.03 -15.56 1.60
N VAL A 103 17.82 -14.45 0.88
CA VAL A 103 17.45 -14.48 -0.55
C VAL A 103 18.50 -15.23 -1.38
N ARG A 104 19.79 -14.93 -1.20
CA ARG A 104 20.88 -15.62 -1.92
C ARG A 104 20.94 -17.11 -1.59
N ALA A 105 20.77 -17.49 -0.33
CA ALA A 105 20.79 -18.89 0.08
C ALA A 105 19.67 -19.70 -0.60
N VAL A 106 18.48 -19.12 -0.75
CA VAL A 106 17.36 -19.74 -1.48
C VAL A 106 17.68 -19.88 -2.96
N ILE A 107 18.26 -18.85 -3.58
CA ILE A 107 18.66 -18.87 -5.00
C ILE A 107 19.72 -19.95 -5.25
N ASP A 108 20.75 -20.04 -4.39
CA ASP A 108 21.81 -21.05 -4.51
C ASP A 108 21.28 -22.47 -4.26
N GLY A 109 20.30 -22.61 -3.35
CA GLY A 109 19.56 -23.87 -3.15
C GLY A 109 18.79 -24.29 -4.40
N ALA A 110 18.06 -23.37 -5.01
CA ALA A 110 17.28 -23.60 -6.22
C ALA A 110 18.17 -23.98 -7.41
N ARG A 111 19.30 -23.29 -7.59
CA ARG A 111 20.29 -23.58 -8.64
C ARG A 111 20.86 -24.99 -8.52
N ARG A 112 21.22 -25.43 -7.30
CA ARG A 112 21.71 -26.80 -7.05
C ARG A 112 20.64 -27.86 -7.34
N ALA A 113 19.39 -27.60 -6.93
CA ALA A 113 18.28 -28.52 -7.16
C ALA A 113 17.95 -28.69 -8.65
N SER A 114 18.00 -27.59 -9.42
CA SER A 114 17.74 -27.58 -10.86
C SER A 114 18.79 -28.36 -11.66
N GLY A 115 20.05 -28.35 -11.24
CA GLY A 115 21.16 -29.04 -11.94
C GLY A 115 21.30 -30.53 -11.64
N GLY A 116 20.79 -31.01 -10.50
CA GLY A 116 20.96 -32.41 -10.06
C GLY A 116 19.72 -33.31 -10.17
N TYR A 117 18.51 -32.76 -9.95
CA TYR A 117 17.28 -33.56 -9.82
C TYR A 117 16.08 -33.04 -10.64
N GLY A 118 16.26 -31.95 -11.41
CA GLY A 118 15.21 -31.42 -12.30
C GLY A 118 13.95 -30.88 -11.58
N LYS A 119 13.98 -30.70 -10.25
CA LYS A 119 12.86 -30.11 -9.51
C LYS A 119 12.90 -28.59 -9.61
N GLU A 120 11.92 -28.01 -10.30
CA GLU A 120 11.70 -26.57 -10.34
C GLU A 120 11.40 -26.03 -8.94
N THR A 121 11.85 -24.80 -8.64
CA THR A 121 11.59 -24.13 -7.37
C THR A 121 10.62 -22.96 -7.57
N VAL A 122 9.58 -22.89 -6.74
CA VAL A 122 8.67 -21.74 -6.65
C VAL A 122 9.07 -20.94 -5.41
N LEU A 123 9.43 -19.67 -5.61
CA LEU A 123 9.77 -18.75 -4.53
C LEU A 123 8.57 -17.83 -4.30
N PHE A 124 7.95 -17.92 -3.14
CA PHE A 124 6.91 -16.99 -2.72
C PHE A 124 7.49 -15.87 -1.85
N LEU A 125 7.21 -14.63 -2.23
CA LEU A 125 7.58 -13.42 -1.49
C LEU A 125 6.31 -12.65 -1.12
N ASP A 126 5.95 -12.64 0.15
CA ASP A 126 4.86 -11.79 0.64
C ASP A 126 5.37 -10.38 0.95
N GLU A 127 4.57 -9.37 0.64
CA GLU A 127 4.85 -7.94 0.79
C GLU A 127 6.18 -7.48 0.18
N ILE A 128 6.42 -7.84 -1.09
CA ILE A 128 7.67 -7.51 -1.83
C ILE A 128 8.00 -6.00 -1.84
N HIS A 129 7.00 -5.13 -1.65
CA HIS A 129 7.21 -3.69 -1.51
C HIS A 129 8.08 -3.30 -0.30
N ARG A 130 8.23 -4.19 0.69
CA ARG A 130 9.11 -4.00 1.86
C ARG A 130 10.58 -4.28 1.55
N PHE A 131 10.89 -4.98 0.46
CA PHE A 131 12.27 -5.15 0.03
C PHE A 131 12.86 -3.86 -0.52
N SER A 132 14.06 -3.53 -0.05
CA SER A 132 14.90 -2.51 -0.66
C SER A 132 15.25 -2.85 -2.11
N LYS A 133 15.62 -1.84 -2.92
CA LYS A 133 16.04 -2.04 -4.31
C LYS A 133 17.15 -3.08 -4.44
N ALA A 134 18.12 -3.08 -3.53
CA ALA A 134 19.22 -4.04 -3.53
C ALA A 134 18.77 -5.49 -3.28
N GLN A 135 17.76 -5.71 -2.41
CA GLN A 135 17.16 -7.04 -2.22
C GLN A 135 16.39 -7.47 -3.47
N GLN A 136 15.67 -6.57 -4.12
CA GLN A 136 14.97 -6.87 -5.38
C GLN A 136 15.94 -7.19 -6.53
N ASP A 137 17.02 -6.41 -6.68
CA ASP A 137 18.06 -6.65 -7.68
C ASP A 137 18.72 -8.03 -7.51
N SER A 138 18.84 -8.50 -6.26
CA SER A 138 19.40 -9.82 -5.97
C SER A 138 18.55 -10.99 -6.50
N LEU A 139 17.26 -10.76 -6.79
CA LEU A 139 16.36 -11.76 -7.36
C LEU A 139 16.49 -11.88 -8.88
N LEU A 140 17.01 -10.85 -9.57
CA LEU A 140 17.03 -10.78 -11.04
C LEU A 140 17.73 -11.98 -11.69
N PRO A 141 18.94 -12.40 -11.27
CA PRO A 141 19.60 -13.54 -11.89
C PRO A 141 18.76 -14.83 -11.75
N ALA A 142 18.06 -15.00 -10.64
CA ALA A 142 17.27 -16.19 -10.38
C ALA A 142 16.00 -16.26 -11.25
N VAL A 143 15.36 -15.11 -11.47
CA VAL A 143 14.20 -14.99 -12.36
C VAL A 143 14.61 -15.12 -13.84
N GLU A 144 15.70 -14.47 -14.24
CA GLU A 144 16.19 -14.48 -15.63
C GLU A 144 16.64 -15.87 -16.08
N ASN A 145 17.41 -16.56 -15.25
CA ASN A 145 17.91 -17.90 -15.55
C ASN A 145 16.89 -18.99 -15.21
N ARG A 146 15.68 -18.62 -14.78
CA ARG A 146 14.59 -19.52 -14.36
C ARG A 146 15.02 -20.53 -13.30
N TRP A 147 15.92 -20.14 -12.40
CA TRP A 147 16.26 -20.95 -11.23
C TRP A 147 15.07 -20.99 -10.27
N VAL A 148 14.28 -19.93 -10.22
CA VAL A 148 13.03 -19.85 -9.47
C VAL A 148 11.90 -19.33 -10.34
N THR A 149 10.70 -19.86 -10.14
CA THR A 149 9.45 -19.19 -10.54
C THR A 149 9.04 -18.30 -9.37
N LEU A 150 9.12 -16.98 -9.54
CA LEU A 150 8.75 -16.03 -8.49
C LEU A 150 7.24 -15.84 -8.44
N ILE A 151 6.65 -15.96 -7.25
CA ILE A 151 5.30 -15.48 -6.94
C ILE A 151 5.45 -14.42 -5.88
N ALA A 152 5.24 -13.16 -6.23
CA ALA A 152 5.33 -12.05 -5.28
C ALA A 152 3.95 -11.47 -5.00
N ALA A 153 3.68 -11.07 -3.77
CA ALA A 153 2.46 -10.37 -3.38
C ALA A 153 2.78 -8.96 -2.89
N THR A 154 1.92 -7.99 -3.20
CA THR A 154 2.02 -6.62 -2.69
C THR A 154 0.64 -5.99 -2.52
N THR A 155 0.49 -5.22 -1.46
CA THR A 155 -0.64 -4.29 -1.25
C THR A 155 -0.40 -2.92 -1.91
N GLU A 156 0.85 -2.48 -2.00
CA GLU A 156 1.22 -1.23 -2.66
C GLU A 156 1.27 -1.34 -4.18
N ASN A 157 1.09 -0.20 -4.87
CA ASN A 157 1.13 -0.15 -6.33
C ASN A 157 2.51 -0.61 -6.85
N PRO A 158 2.55 -1.70 -7.64
CA PRO A 158 3.78 -2.37 -8.05
C PRO A 158 4.68 -1.50 -8.94
N TYR A 159 4.11 -0.54 -9.68
CA TYR A 159 4.90 0.36 -10.53
C TYR A 159 5.80 1.32 -9.73
N PHE A 160 5.48 1.54 -8.44
CA PHE A 160 6.29 2.36 -7.55
C PHE A 160 7.16 1.54 -6.60
N SER A 161 6.64 0.40 -6.13
CA SER A 161 7.30 -0.41 -5.11
C SER A 161 8.22 -1.50 -5.65
N ILE A 162 8.08 -1.88 -6.93
CA ILE A 162 8.89 -2.95 -7.56
C ILE A 162 9.75 -2.37 -8.68
N ILE A 163 11.01 -2.81 -8.75
CA ILE A 163 11.93 -2.37 -9.79
C ILE A 163 11.47 -2.82 -11.18
N SER A 164 11.66 -1.94 -12.17
CA SER A 164 11.25 -2.18 -13.56
C SER A 164 11.80 -3.48 -14.18
N PRO A 165 13.04 -3.92 -13.90
CA PRO A 165 13.54 -5.18 -14.43
C PRO A 165 12.79 -6.43 -13.93
N LEU A 166 12.27 -6.44 -12.69
CA LEU A 166 11.45 -7.55 -12.20
C LEU A 166 10.05 -7.52 -12.80
N LEU A 167 9.45 -6.33 -12.90
CA LEU A 167 8.13 -6.16 -13.52
C LEU A 167 8.13 -6.62 -14.98
N SER A 168 9.17 -6.28 -15.75
CA SER A 168 9.24 -6.66 -17.17
C SER A 168 9.38 -8.17 -17.41
N ARG A 169 9.70 -8.94 -16.37
CA ARG A 169 9.90 -10.41 -16.40
C ARG A 169 8.80 -11.17 -15.67
N SER A 170 7.77 -10.47 -15.19
CA SER A 170 6.69 -11.03 -14.41
C SER A 170 5.34 -10.63 -14.99
N LEU A 171 4.34 -11.49 -14.83
CA LEU A 171 2.95 -11.17 -15.12
C LEU A 171 2.34 -10.48 -13.91
N LEU A 172 1.89 -9.25 -14.09
CA LEU A 172 1.14 -8.54 -13.07
C LEU A 172 -0.34 -8.98 -13.10
N LEU A 173 -0.82 -9.58 -12.02
CA LEU A 173 -2.20 -9.99 -11.84
C LEU A 173 -2.85 -9.15 -10.74
N THR A 174 -3.86 -8.37 -11.12
CA THR A 174 -4.61 -7.53 -10.18
C THR A 174 -5.80 -8.31 -9.62
N LEU A 175 -5.80 -8.50 -8.30
CA LEU A 175 -6.91 -9.08 -7.57
C LEU A 175 -7.93 -7.99 -7.25
N GLN A 176 -9.20 -8.38 -7.25
CA GLN A 176 -10.32 -7.48 -6.94
C GLN A 176 -10.78 -7.68 -5.49
N ALA A 177 -11.39 -6.65 -4.91
CA ALA A 177 -12.10 -6.78 -3.64
C ALA A 177 -13.21 -7.83 -3.78
N LEU A 178 -13.45 -8.61 -2.73
CA LEU A 178 -14.50 -9.62 -2.73
C LEU A 178 -15.86 -8.92 -2.67
N THR A 179 -16.83 -9.44 -3.44
CA THR A 179 -18.21 -8.98 -3.35
C THR A 179 -18.90 -9.56 -2.12
N ASP A 180 -20.01 -8.95 -1.71
CA ASP A 180 -20.83 -9.48 -0.61
C ASP A 180 -21.29 -10.91 -0.89
N ASP A 181 -21.58 -11.25 -2.16
CA ASP A 181 -21.95 -12.62 -2.57
C ASP A 181 -20.79 -13.61 -2.43
N ASP A 182 -19.56 -13.19 -2.77
CA ASP A 182 -18.36 -14.02 -2.57
C ASP A 182 -18.13 -14.32 -1.09
N LEU A 183 -18.27 -13.29 -0.25
CA LEU A 183 -18.10 -13.42 1.20
C LEU A 183 -19.20 -14.24 1.84
N ARG A 184 -20.46 -14.06 1.43
CA ARG A 184 -21.60 -14.90 1.86
C ARG A 184 -21.33 -16.38 1.56
N GLY A 185 -20.91 -16.68 0.33
CA GLY A 185 -20.53 -18.05 -0.04
C GLY A 185 -19.39 -18.62 0.81
N LEU A 186 -18.41 -17.78 1.19
CA LEU A 186 -17.32 -18.17 2.07
C LEU A 186 -17.78 -18.40 3.52
N LEU A 187 -18.64 -17.53 4.06
CA LEU A 187 -19.18 -17.64 5.42
C LEU A 187 -20.03 -18.90 5.56
N HIS A 188 -20.95 -19.15 4.63
CA HIS A 188 -21.75 -20.38 4.59
C HIS A 188 -20.87 -21.63 4.57
N ARG A 189 -19.81 -21.61 3.74
CA ARG A 189 -18.84 -22.71 3.69
C ARG A 189 -18.11 -22.87 5.02
N ALA A 190 -17.68 -21.78 5.66
CA ALA A 190 -16.98 -21.83 6.93
C ALA A 190 -17.86 -22.34 8.07
N VAL A 191 -19.17 -22.06 8.05
CA VAL A 191 -20.12 -22.58 9.04
C VAL A 191 -20.31 -24.09 8.85
N ALA A 192 -20.48 -24.56 7.61
CA ALA A 192 -20.85 -25.94 7.32
C ALA A 192 -19.68 -26.94 7.24
N ASP A 193 -18.52 -26.52 6.71
CA ASP A 193 -17.38 -27.40 6.45
C ASP A 193 -16.75 -27.90 7.76
N GLU A 194 -16.37 -29.18 7.83
CA GLU A 194 -15.69 -29.78 8.99
C GLU A 194 -14.38 -29.06 9.34
N ARG A 195 -13.69 -28.51 8.33
CA ARG A 195 -12.52 -27.66 8.55
C ARG A 195 -12.86 -26.34 9.21
N GLY A 196 -14.08 -25.86 9.07
CA GLY A 196 -14.56 -24.62 9.64
C GLY A 196 -15.18 -24.84 11.01
N LEU A 197 -16.47 -24.57 11.13
CA LEU A 197 -17.22 -24.74 12.38
C LEU A 197 -18.00 -26.06 12.41
N GLY A 198 -17.99 -26.85 11.32
CA GLY A 198 -18.56 -28.20 11.28
C GLY A 198 -20.05 -28.26 11.63
N GLY A 199 -20.80 -27.18 11.39
CA GLY A 199 -22.21 -27.05 11.76
C GLY A 199 -22.47 -26.87 13.27
N ALA A 200 -21.45 -26.55 14.08
CA ALA A 200 -21.60 -26.34 15.52
C ALA A 200 -22.44 -25.10 15.87
N VAL A 201 -22.54 -24.14 14.95
CA VAL A 201 -23.32 -22.91 15.08
C VAL A 201 -24.08 -22.63 13.80
N THR A 202 -25.13 -21.83 13.91
CA THR A 202 -25.91 -21.26 12.80
C THR A 202 -25.64 -19.77 12.68
N LEU A 203 -25.75 -19.25 11.46
CA LEU A 203 -25.55 -17.83 11.13
C LEU A 203 -26.85 -17.28 10.53
N PRO A 204 -27.68 -16.57 11.31
CA PRO A 204 -28.87 -15.89 10.82
C PRO A 204 -28.55 -14.73 9.87
N ASP A 205 -29.52 -14.37 9.01
CA ASP A 205 -29.34 -13.36 7.94
C ASP A 205 -28.90 -11.99 8.47
N ASP A 206 -29.41 -11.54 9.62
CA ASP A 206 -29.08 -10.24 10.21
C ASP A 206 -27.63 -10.18 10.75
N ALA A 207 -27.16 -11.27 11.35
CA ALA A 207 -25.78 -11.45 11.77
C ALA A 207 -24.84 -11.60 10.58
N GLU A 208 -25.25 -12.32 9.52
CA GLU A 208 -24.51 -12.39 8.28
C GLU A 208 -24.34 -11.01 7.64
N GLU A 209 -25.43 -10.26 7.46
CA GLU A 209 -25.36 -8.91 6.90
C GLU A 209 -24.41 -8.00 7.69
N HIS A 210 -24.41 -8.15 9.02
CA HIS A 210 -23.50 -7.41 9.87
C HIS A 210 -22.03 -7.84 9.67
N LEU A 211 -21.75 -9.15 9.54
CA LEU A 211 -20.41 -9.65 9.19
C LEU A 211 -19.93 -9.12 7.84
N LEU A 212 -20.80 -9.09 6.82
CA LEU A 212 -20.47 -8.56 5.49
C LEU A 212 -20.09 -7.07 5.56
N ARG A 213 -20.87 -6.27 6.31
CA ARG A 213 -20.58 -4.84 6.53
C ARG A 213 -19.23 -4.62 7.22
N ILE A 214 -18.90 -5.43 8.22
CA ILE A 214 -17.61 -5.36 8.92
C ILE A 214 -16.46 -5.78 8.00
N ALA A 215 -16.67 -6.84 7.22
CA ALA A 215 -15.65 -7.42 6.36
C ALA A 215 -15.21 -6.46 5.25
N GLY A 216 -16.14 -5.70 4.65
CA GLY A 216 -15.83 -4.68 3.64
C GLY A 216 -15.05 -5.23 2.44
N GLY A 217 -15.31 -6.49 2.05
CA GLY A 217 -14.58 -7.18 0.98
C GLY A 217 -13.33 -7.96 1.41
N ASP A 218 -13.01 -8.02 2.70
CA ASP A 218 -11.89 -8.80 3.27
C ASP A 218 -12.36 -10.15 3.84
N ALA A 219 -11.94 -11.26 3.21
CA ALA A 219 -12.26 -12.61 3.66
C ALA A 219 -11.61 -13.00 4.98
N ARG A 220 -10.38 -12.56 5.23
CA ARG A 220 -9.67 -12.86 6.48
C ARG A 220 -10.41 -12.20 7.64
N ARG A 221 -10.80 -10.93 7.47
CA ARG A 221 -11.58 -10.18 8.46
C ARG A 221 -12.93 -10.82 8.72
N ALA A 222 -13.65 -11.24 7.67
CA ALA A 222 -14.93 -11.95 7.80
C ALA A 222 -14.78 -13.23 8.63
N LEU A 223 -13.79 -14.06 8.31
CA LEU A 223 -13.55 -15.34 9.01
C LEU A 223 -13.08 -15.14 10.45
N THR A 224 -12.26 -14.13 10.73
CA THR A 224 -11.84 -13.81 12.10
C THR A 224 -13.00 -13.32 12.97
N ALA A 225 -13.88 -12.47 12.41
CA ALA A 225 -15.08 -12.03 13.13
C ALA A 225 -16.05 -13.21 13.37
N LEU A 226 -16.26 -14.06 12.36
CA LEU A 226 -17.06 -15.27 12.49
C LEU A 226 -16.51 -16.22 13.57
N GLU A 227 -15.20 -16.44 13.61
CA GLU A 227 -14.53 -17.28 14.61
C GLU A 227 -14.73 -16.74 16.04
N ALA A 228 -14.56 -15.44 16.23
CA ALA A 228 -14.76 -14.81 17.53
C ALA A 228 -16.22 -14.90 18.00
N ALA A 229 -17.17 -14.65 17.09
CA ALA A 229 -18.60 -14.71 17.39
C ALA A 229 -19.05 -16.15 17.68
N ALA A 230 -18.56 -17.12 16.91
CA ALA A 230 -18.81 -18.55 17.15
C ALA A 230 -18.26 -18.99 18.52
N GLY A 231 -17.05 -18.59 18.87
CA GLY A 231 -16.45 -18.89 20.17
C GLY A 231 -17.30 -18.34 21.33
N ALA A 232 -17.74 -17.08 21.23
CA ALA A 232 -18.58 -16.48 22.27
C ALA A 232 -19.98 -17.11 22.38
N ALA A 233 -20.60 -17.49 21.26
CA ALA A 233 -21.87 -18.20 21.26
C ALA A 233 -21.73 -19.56 21.96
N LEU A 234 -20.69 -20.34 21.59
CA LEU A 234 -20.43 -21.65 22.19
C LEU A 234 -20.09 -21.56 23.69
N ASP A 235 -19.33 -20.55 24.12
CA ASP A 235 -19.01 -20.31 25.53
C ASP A 235 -20.27 -19.99 26.37
N LYS A 236 -21.29 -19.38 25.74
CA LYS A 236 -22.61 -19.14 26.35
C LYS A 236 -23.54 -20.36 26.29
N GLY A 237 -23.15 -21.43 25.57
CA GLY A 237 -23.96 -22.61 25.33
C GLY A 237 -25.00 -22.42 24.21
N ASP A 238 -24.86 -21.37 23.42
CA ASP A 238 -25.73 -21.08 22.28
C ASP A 238 -25.24 -21.80 21.01
N SER A 239 -26.18 -22.11 20.11
CA SER A 239 -25.91 -22.71 18.79
C SER A 239 -26.20 -21.76 17.64
N GLU A 240 -26.45 -20.49 17.94
CA GLU A 240 -26.79 -19.44 16.99
C GLU A 240 -25.93 -18.21 17.26
N ILE A 241 -25.30 -17.68 16.20
CA ILE A 241 -24.56 -16.42 16.28
C ILE A 241 -25.56 -15.27 16.10
N THR A 242 -26.12 -14.80 17.21
CA THR A 242 -27.03 -13.66 17.20
C THR A 242 -26.28 -12.35 16.89
N LEU A 243 -26.99 -11.37 16.32
CA LEU A 243 -26.45 -10.04 16.07
C LEU A 243 -25.83 -9.40 17.32
N SER A 244 -26.47 -9.55 18.49
CA SER A 244 -25.93 -9.02 19.75
C SER A 244 -24.61 -9.67 20.16
N THR A 245 -24.49 -10.99 19.99
CA THR A 245 -23.23 -11.71 20.29
C THR A 245 -22.11 -11.28 19.33
N LEU A 246 -22.46 -11.01 18.08
CA LEU A 246 -21.52 -10.50 17.10
C LEU A 246 -21.06 -9.07 17.44
N GLU A 247 -21.98 -8.17 17.79
CA GLU A 247 -21.66 -6.79 18.20
C GLU A 247 -20.74 -6.76 19.44
N GLU A 248 -21.01 -7.59 20.45
CA GLU A 248 -20.18 -7.72 21.67
C GLU A 248 -18.75 -8.22 21.38
N THR A 249 -18.57 -9.04 20.35
CA THR A 249 -17.31 -9.73 20.05
C THR A 249 -16.44 -8.98 19.05
N VAL A 250 -17.05 -8.28 18.09
CA VAL A 250 -16.34 -7.50 17.07
C VAL A 250 -15.53 -6.38 17.71
N ASP A 251 -16.02 -5.75 18.78
CA ASP A 251 -15.27 -4.75 19.54
C ASP A 251 -13.98 -5.33 20.17
N ARG A 252 -13.99 -6.59 20.59
CA ARG A 252 -12.81 -7.27 21.16
C ARG A 252 -11.87 -7.86 20.09
N ALA A 253 -12.43 -8.37 18.99
CA ALA A 253 -11.67 -8.93 17.88
C ALA A 253 -11.00 -7.83 17.04
N ALA A 254 -11.65 -6.68 16.87
CA ALA A 254 -11.07 -5.49 16.26
C ALA A 254 -9.79 -5.07 17.02
N VAL A 255 -9.84 -4.93 18.34
CA VAL A 255 -8.67 -4.55 19.17
C VAL A 255 -7.50 -5.55 19.06
N LYS A 256 -7.77 -6.84 18.78
CA LYS A 256 -6.72 -7.89 18.67
C LYS A 256 -6.15 -8.04 17.24
N TYR A 257 -6.93 -7.68 16.22
CA TYR A 257 -6.56 -7.76 14.80
C TYR A 257 -6.05 -6.42 14.23
N ASP A 258 -6.41 -5.29 14.84
CA ASP A 258 -6.04 -3.92 14.43
C ASP A 258 -4.57 -3.58 14.66
N ARG A 259 -3.74 -4.59 14.93
CA ARG A 259 -2.29 -4.48 14.79
C ARG A 259 -1.81 -4.57 13.33
N ASP A 260 -2.63 -5.03 12.36
CA ASP A 260 -2.17 -5.31 10.98
C ASP A 260 -3.16 -5.01 9.80
N GLY A 261 -4.18 -4.14 9.96
CA GLY A 261 -4.72 -3.35 8.83
C GLY A 261 -6.10 -3.68 8.25
N ASP A 262 -7.02 -2.71 8.30
CA ASP A 262 -7.55 -1.97 7.12
C ASP A 262 -8.52 -0.83 7.54
N GLN A 263 -9.13 -0.89 8.74
CA GLN A 263 -9.85 0.28 9.31
C GLN A 263 -8.92 1.47 9.57
N HIS A 264 -7.63 1.22 9.78
CA HIS A 264 -6.66 2.28 9.99
C HIS A 264 -6.65 3.31 8.84
N TYR A 265 -6.85 2.89 7.58
CA TYR A 265 -6.92 3.84 6.45
C TYR A 265 -8.21 4.65 6.45
N ASP A 266 -9.35 4.03 6.77
CA ASP A 266 -10.63 4.75 6.82
C ASP A 266 -10.65 5.78 7.96
N VAL A 267 -10.15 5.40 9.13
CA VAL A 267 -10.02 6.31 10.28
C VAL A 267 -8.98 7.39 9.99
N ALA A 268 -7.82 7.06 9.41
CA ALA A 268 -6.83 8.06 8.98
C ALA A 268 -7.37 8.97 7.86
N SER A 269 -8.23 8.47 7.00
CA SER A 269 -8.88 9.23 5.94
C SER A 269 -9.93 10.16 6.53
N ALA A 270 -10.72 9.68 7.49
CA ALA A 270 -11.69 10.48 8.22
C ALA A 270 -11.03 11.58 9.06
N LEU A 271 -9.88 11.30 9.71
CA LEU A 271 -9.06 12.30 10.37
C LEU A 271 -8.69 13.45 9.42
N ILE A 272 -8.14 13.12 8.25
CA ILE A 272 -7.67 14.14 7.29
C ILE A 272 -8.85 14.88 6.66
N LYS A 273 -9.95 14.19 6.37
CA LYS A 273 -11.18 14.84 5.89
C LYS A 273 -11.78 15.79 6.93
N SER A 274 -11.70 15.44 8.21
CA SER A 274 -12.17 16.31 9.31
C SER A 274 -11.28 17.55 9.44
N ILE A 275 -9.96 17.39 9.34
CA ILE A 275 -9.02 18.51 9.28
C ILE A 275 -9.34 19.42 8.10
N ARG A 276 -9.49 18.84 6.89
CA ARG A 276 -9.86 19.57 5.65
C ARG A 276 -11.20 20.29 5.79
N GLY A 277 -12.17 19.67 6.46
CA GLY A 277 -13.48 20.24 6.77
C GLY A 277 -13.49 21.25 7.91
N SER A 278 -12.34 21.48 8.56
CA SER A 278 -12.20 22.35 9.73
C SER A 278 -13.06 21.96 10.94
N ASP A 279 -13.40 20.68 11.05
CA ASP A 279 -14.11 20.13 12.21
C ASP A 279 -13.09 19.63 13.23
N VAL A 280 -12.84 20.44 14.27
CA VAL A 280 -11.86 20.14 15.33
C VAL A 280 -12.30 18.94 16.16
N ASP A 281 -13.59 18.83 16.47
CA ASP A 281 -14.12 17.79 17.35
C ASP A 281 -14.07 16.43 16.65
N ALA A 282 -14.49 16.35 15.39
CA ALA A 282 -14.35 15.15 14.58
C ALA A 282 -12.87 14.78 14.36
N THR A 283 -12.01 15.77 14.13
CA THR A 283 -10.55 15.56 14.03
C THR A 283 -9.99 14.89 15.29
N LEU A 284 -10.32 15.41 16.47
CA LEU A 284 -9.88 14.84 17.74
C LEU A 284 -10.50 13.46 17.99
N HIS A 285 -11.76 13.25 17.61
CA HIS A 285 -12.42 11.94 17.71
C HIS A 285 -11.69 10.88 16.88
N TYR A 286 -11.42 11.14 15.61
CA TYR A 286 -10.70 10.18 14.76
C TYR A 286 -9.24 10.01 15.19
N LEU A 287 -8.57 11.07 15.66
CA LEU A 287 -7.25 10.95 16.25
C LEU A 287 -7.25 10.03 17.48
N ALA A 288 -8.21 10.21 18.39
CA ALA A 288 -8.35 9.36 19.57
C ALA A 288 -8.60 7.90 19.18
N ARG A 289 -9.46 7.65 18.17
CA ARG A 289 -9.68 6.30 17.64
C ARG A 289 -8.40 5.65 17.13
N MET A 290 -7.55 6.39 16.41
CA MET A 290 -6.25 5.86 15.94
C MET A 290 -5.29 5.56 17.10
N ILE A 291 -5.29 6.39 18.15
CA ILE A 291 -4.44 6.18 19.33
C ILE A 291 -4.88 4.95 20.12
N GLU A 292 -6.17 4.81 20.39
CA GLU A 292 -6.74 3.65 21.11
C GLU A 292 -6.58 2.35 20.32
N ALA A 293 -6.64 2.43 18.98
CA ALA A 293 -6.32 1.31 18.09
C ALA A 293 -4.84 0.89 18.12
N GLY A 294 -3.95 1.69 18.73
CA GLY A 294 -2.52 1.40 18.82
C GLY A 294 -1.74 1.71 17.55
N GLU A 295 -2.22 2.64 16.72
CA GLU A 295 -1.55 3.09 15.50
C GLU A 295 -0.12 3.59 15.77
N ASP A 296 0.81 3.37 14.83
CA ASP A 296 2.16 3.94 14.94
C ASP A 296 2.05 5.48 15.02
N PRO A 297 2.52 6.12 16.10
CA PRO A 297 2.43 7.57 16.23
C PRO A 297 3.15 8.32 15.09
N ARG A 298 4.17 7.70 14.48
CA ARG A 298 4.86 8.24 13.31
C ARG A 298 4.00 8.19 12.06
N PHE A 299 3.09 7.23 11.94
CA PHE A 299 2.11 7.19 10.85
C PHE A 299 1.14 8.37 10.94
N ILE A 300 0.57 8.62 12.13
CA ILE A 300 -0.30 9.78 12.38
C ILE A 300 0.44 11.08 12.04
N ALA A 301 1.66 11.25 12.56
CA ALA A 301 2.48 12.43 12.30
C ALA A 301 2.76 12.66 10.80
N ARG A 302 3.03 11.59 10.02
CA ARG A 302 3.18 11.68 8.56
C ARG A 302 1.92 12.19 7.87
N ARG A 303 0.75 11.69 8.27
CA ARG A 303 -0.54 12.13 7.71
C ARG A 303 -0.81 13.62 7.98
N LEU A 304 -0.50 14.09 9.20
CA LEU A 304 -0.62 15.51 9.56
C LEU A 304 0.33 16.41 8.74
N MET A 305 1.58 15.99 8.51
CA MET A 305 2.52 16.73 7.65
C MET A 305 2.04 16.84 6.19
N ILE A 306 1.44 15.76 5.66
CA ILE A 306 0.86 15.77 4.31
C ILE A 306 -0.31 16.76 4.25
N SER A 307 -1.26 16.67 5.19
CA SER A 307 -2.42 17.58 5.25
C SER A 307 -2.00 19.05 5.39
N ALA A 308 -0.95 19.34 6.17
CA ALA A 308 -0.39 20.68 6.27
C ALA A 308 0.05 21.27 4.92
N SER A 309 0.53 20.45 3.98
CA SER A 309 0.93 20.90 2.65
C SER A 309 -0.19 20.81 1.60
N GLU A 310 -1.04 19.79 1.69
CA GLU A 310 -2.11 19.49 0.73
C GLU A 310 -3.37 20.34 0.96
N ASP A 311 -3.80 20.47 2.22
CA ASP A 311 -5.10 21.05 2.57
C ASP A 311 -4.98 22.51 3.04
N ILE A 312 -3.81 22.91 3.54
CA ILE A 312 -3.54 24.23 4.12
C ILE A 312 -2.54 25.01 3.26
N GLY A 313 -1.41 24.40 2.92
CA GLY A 313 -0.45 24.95 1.98
C GLY A 313 0.04 26.35 2.39
N LEU A 314 -0.05 27.31 1.46
CA LEU A 314 0.38 28.69 1.70
C LEU A 314 -0.68 29.56 2.38
N ALA A 315 -1.87 29.03 2.66
CA ALA A 315 -2.87 29.73 3.48
C ALA A 315 -2.40 29.90 4.92
N ASP A 316 -1.62 28.95 5.44
CA ASP A 316 -0.82 29.12 6.65
C ASP A 316 0.57 28.50 6.45
N PRO A 317 1.57 29.31 6.08
CA PRO A 317 2.94 28.83 5.87
C PRO A 317 3.60 28.19 7.12
N SER A 318 3.05 28.43 8.32
CA SER A 318 3.56 27.84 9.55
C SER A 318 3.01 26.42 9.81
N ALA A 319 1.94 26.02 9.13
CA ALA A 319 1.27 24.73 9.36
C ALA A 319 2.22 23.54 9.17
N LEU A 320 3.03 23.55 8.10
CA LEU A 320 4.01 22.48 7.86
C LEU A 320 5.09 22.48 8.94
N GLN A 321 5.57 23.64 9.39
CA GLN A 321 6.56 23.74 10.46
C GLN A 321 6.00 23.19 11.77
N THR A 322 4.75 23.53 12.11
CA THR A 322 4.03 22.98 13.26
C THR A 322 3.92 21.46 13.17
N ALA A 323 3.55 20.92 12.02
CA ALA A 323 3.44 19.48 11.82
C ALA A 323 4.80 18.75 11.90
N VAL A 324 5.86 19.34 11.33
CA VAL A 324 7.23 18.79 11.41
C VAL A 324 7.76 18.81 12.83
N ALA A 325 7.59 19.92 13.56
CA ALA A 325 7.98 20.02 14.96
C ALA A 325 7.23 18.99 15.82
N GLY A 326 5.93 18.83 15.56
CA GLY A 326 5.13 17.78 16.19
C GLY A 326 5.63 16.38 15.88
N ALA A 327 5.96 16.07 14.63
CA ALA A 327 6.52 14.78 14.23
C ALA A 327 7.86 14.47 14.91
N GLN A 328 8.73 15.47 15.03
CA GLN A 328 10.00 15.35 15.75
C GLN A 328 9.77 15.08 17.24
N ALA A 329 8.89 15.86 17.89
CA ALA A 329 8.54 15.66 19.29
C ALA A 329 7.93 14.26 19.53
N VAL A 330 7.05 13.80 18.64
CA VAL A 330 6.48 12.45 18.69
C VAL A 330 7.56 11.37 18.61
N ALA A 331 8.53 11.52 17.71
CA ALA A 331 9.64 10.57 17.56
C ALA A 331 10.56 10.51 18.80
N MET A 332 10.65 11.60 19.56
CA MET A 332 11.48 11.69 20.77
C MET A 332 10.76 11.23 22.04
N ILE A 333 9.44 11.44 22.14
CA ILE A 333 8.67 11.22 23.37
C ILE A 333 8.04 9.81 23.42
N GLY A 334 7.45 9.34 22.32
CA GLY A 334 6.69 8.08 22.29
C GLY A 334 5.34 8.14 23.02
N PHE A 335 4.57 7.04 22.98
CA PHE A 335 3.30 6.94 23.71
C PHE A 335 3.49 6.50 25.16
N PRO A 336 2.59 6.93 26.08
CA PRO A 336 1.33 7.65 25.82
C PRO A 336 1.46 9.17 25.64
N GLU A 337 2.53 9.83 26.07
CA GLU A 337 2.68 11.30 26.09
C GLU A 337 2.59 11.96 24.71
N ALA A 338 3.05 11.28 23.65
CA ALA A 338 2.96 11.76 22.27
C ALA A 338 1.53 12.11 21.81
N ARG A 339 0.49 11.57 22.46
CA ARG A 339 -0.92 11.93 22.17
C ARG A 339 -1.20 13.42 22.35
N ILE A 340 -0.52 14.07 23.30
CA ILE A 340 -0.71 15.49 23.62
C ILE A 340 -0.16 16.35 22.46
N THR A 341 1.04 16.02 22.00
CA THR A 341 1.67 16.68 20.84
C THR A 341 0.85 16.48 19.56
N LEU A 342 0.38 15.25 19.31
CA LEU A 342 -0.46 14.95 18.14
C LEU A 342 -1.77 15.75 18.18
N SER A 343 -2.41 15.85 19.35
CA SER A 343 -3.63 16.64 19.54
C SER A 343 -3.39 18.12 19.25
N GLN A 344 -2.31 18.70 19.78
CA GLN A 344 -1.95 20.10 19.54
C GLN A 344 -1.79 20.40 18.03
N VAL A 345 -1.08 19.53 17.30
CA VAL A 345 -0.91 19.70 15.85
C VAL A 345 -2.24 19.54 15.13
N ALA A 346 -3.02 18.50 15.45
CA ALA A 346 -4.28 18.24 14.76
C ALA A 346 -5.28 19.40 14.91
N ILE A 347 -5.38 20.00 16.10
CA ILE A 347 -6.20 21.18 16.36
C ILE A 347 -5.71 22.38 15.53
N ALA A 348 -4.39 22.62 15.53
CA ALA A 348 -3.80 23.72 14.76
C ALA A 348 -4.09 23.59 13.26
N LEU A 349 -3.95 22.38 12.69
CA LEU A 349 -4.25 22.13 11.29
C LEU A 349 -5.75 22.23 10.98
N ALA A 350 -6.63 21.72 11.85
CA ALA A 350 -8.07 21.81 11.66
C ALA A 350 -8.54 23.29 11.61
N LEU A 351 -8.00 24.15 12.47
CA LEU A 351 -8.33 25.57 12.52
C LEU A 351 -7.59 26.46 11.51
N ALA A 352 -6.52 25.95 10.88
CA ALA A 352 -5.78 26.71 9.89
C ALA A 352 -6.66 27.04 8.65
N PRO A 353 -6.47 28.22 8.02
CA PRO A 353 -7.11 28.55 6.75
C PRO A 353 -6.72 27.52 5.68
N LYS A 354 -7.67 27.15 4.82
CA LYS A 354 -7.50 26.05 3.85
C LYS A 354 -7.13 26.56 2.46
N SER A 355 -6.15 25.92 1.85
CA SER A 355 -5.82 26.07 0.44
C SER A 355 -5.09 24.84 -0.08
N ASN A 356 -5.60 24.29 -1.17
CA ASN A 356 -4.94 23.24 -1.95
C ASN A 356 -4.27 23.80 -3.22
N ALA A 357 -4.11 25.13 -3.33
CA ALA A 357 -3.63 25.77 -4.56
C ALA A 357 -2.20 25.33 -4.94
N ALA A 358 -1.31 25.15 -3.96
CA ALA A 358 0.04 24.64 -4.20
C ALA A 358 0.03 23.16 -4.66
N TYR A 359 -0.82 22.34 -4.06
CA TYR A 359 -1.03 20.94 -4.43
C TYR A 359 -1.55 20.80 -5.86
N LEU A 360 -2.60 21.54 -6.22
CA LEU A 360 -3.14 21.52 -7.58
C LEU A 360 -2.15 22.08 -8.62
N ALA A 361 -1.33 23.07 -8.24
CA ALA A 361 -0.33 23.65 -9.12
C ALA A 361 0.72 22.63 -9.57
N ILE A 362 1.25 21.82 -8.64
CA ILE A 362 2.24 20.80 -9.00
C ILE A 362 1.60 19.65 -9.80
N ASP A 363 0.37 19.25 -9.49
CA ASP A 363 -0.34 18.21 -10.23
C ASP A 363 -0.62 18.63 -11.68
N ALA A 364 -1.03 19.89 -11.90
CA ALA A 364 -1.22 20.44 -13.24
C ALA A 364 0.09 20.48 -14.04
N ALA A 365 1.20 20.91 -13.42
CA ALA A 365 2.51 20.92 -14.09
C ALA A 365 3.00 19.50 -14.43
N LEU A 366 2.80 18.54 -13.53
CA LEU A 366 3.14 17.14 -13.76
C LEU A 366 2.27 16.52 -14.87
N ALA A 367 0.99 16.87 -14.95
CA ALA A 367 0.10 16.42 -16.01
C ALA A 367 0.59 16.88 -17.39
N ASP A 368 1.02 18.14 -17.52
CA ASP A 368 1.56 18.68 -18.77
C ASP A 368 2.86 17.98 -19.19
N VAL A 369 3.78 17.73 -18.25
CA VAL A 369 5.01 16.97 -18.51
C VAL A 369 4.67 15.56 -19.00
N ARG A 370 3.72 14.87 -18.35
CA ARG A 370 3.25 13.53 -18.77
C ARG A 370 2.56 13.54 -20.13
N ALA A 371 1.89 14.64 -20.48
CA ALA A 371 1.27 14.84 -21.79
C ALA A 371 2.29 15.20 -22.90
N GLY A 372 3.58 15.25 -22.59
CA GLY A 372 4.66 15.53 -23.54
C GLY A 372 4.96 17.02 -23.73
N LEU A 373 4.40 17.91 -22.90
CA LEU A 373 4.63 19.37 -22.97
C LEU A 373 5.88 19.81 -22.21
N ALA A 374 6.83 18.92 -21.95
CA ALA A 374 8.06 19.25 -21.24
C ALA A 374 8.89 20.31 -21.98
N GLY A 375 9.03 20.18 -23.30
CA GLY A 375 9.82 21.10 -24.14
C GLY A 375 11.32 21.16 -23.78
N PRO A 376 12.15 21.78 -24.62
CA PRO A 376 13.52 22.09 -24.26
C PRO A 376 13.58 23.30 -23.33
N VAL A 377 14.53 23.31 -22.38
CA VAL A 377 14.83 24.51 -21.57
C VAL A 377 15.27 25.65 -22.50
N PRO A 378 14.74 26.89 -22.33
CA PRO A 378 15.17 28.06 -23.10
C PRO A 378 16.70 28.26 -23.04
N ALA A 379 17.31 28.60 -24.19
CA ALA A 379 18.78 28.61 -24.33
C ALA A 379 19.49 29.52 -23.30
N HIS A 380 18.94 30.71 -23.04
CA HIS A 380 19.46 31.67 -22.07
C HIS A 380 19.37 31.17 -20.60
N LEU A 381 18.59 30.13 -20.30
CA LEU A 381 18.51 29.52 -18.96
C LEU A 381 19.38 28.26 -18.81
N ARG A 382 19.97 27.77 -19.91
CA ARG A 382 20.84 26.59 -19.88
C ARG A 382 22.18 26.92 -19.25
N ASP A 383 22.84 25.92 -18.68
CA ASP A 383 24.17 26.09 -18.10
C ASP A 383 25.16 26.64 -19.14
N GLY A 384 25.75 27.79 -18.82
CA GLY A 384 26.75 28.48 -19.63
C GLY A 384 28.20 28.18 -19.24
N HIS A 385 28.45 27.41 -18.16
CA HIS A 385 29.78 27.33 -17.54
C HIS A 385 30.68 26.21 -18.09
N TYR A 386 30.18 25.36 -18.99
CA TYR A 386 30.96 24.25 -19.55
C TYR A 386 31.65 24.62 -20.88
N LYS A 387 32.77 23.95 -21.18
CA LYS A 387 33.56 24.18 -22.38
C LYS A 387 32.74 23.89 -23.64
N GLY A 388 32.41 24.94 -24.39
CA GLY A 388 31.60 24.85 -25.62
C GLY A 388 30.20 25.48 -25.52
N ALA A 389 29.77 25.90 -24.32
CA ALA A 389 28.47 26.52 -24.09
C ALA A 389 28.22 27.77 -24.96
N ALA A 390 29.22 28.66 -25.07
CA ALA A 390 29.15 29.86 -25.92
C ALA A 390 28.95 29.54 -27.41
N LYS A 391 29.50 28.42 -27.91
CA LYS A 391 29.28 27.99 -29.31
C LYS A 391 27.85 27.49 -29.55
N LEU A 392 27.16 27.07 -28.49
CA LEU A 392 25.79 26.56 -28.51
C LEU A 392 24.77 27.63 -28.09
N GLY A 393 25.21 28.86 -27.82
CA GLY A 393 24.36 29.96 -27.34
C GLY A 393 23.73 29.70 -25.97
N HIS A 394 24.31 28.81 -25.16
CA HIS A 394 23.78 28.50 -23.83
C HIS A 394 24.15 29.61 -22.84
N GLY A 395 23.16 30.09 -22.08
CA GLY A 395 23.34 31.15 -21.09
C GLY A 395 23.50 32.56 -21.69
N GLU A 396 23.64 32.68 -23.01
CA GLU A 396 23.69 33.98 -23.68
C GLU A 396 22.34 34.69 -23.58
N GLY A 397 22.36 35.97 -23.19
CA GLY A 397 21.14 36.78 -23.04
C GLY A 397 20.38 36.55 -21.73
N TYR A 398 20.92 35.76 -20.78
CA TYR A 398 20.33 35.64 -19.45
C TYR A 398 20.31 37.00 -18.74
N GLN A 399 19.14 37.43 -18.30
CA GLN A 399 19.02 38.61 -17.45
C GLN A 399 19.06 38.17 -15.99
N TYR A 400 20.11 38.58 -15.26
CA TYR A 400 20.25 38.26 -13.85
C TYR A 400 19.34 39.16 -13.00
N PRO A 401 18.32 38.62 -12.30
CA PRO A 401 17.30 39.45 -11.65
C PRO A 401 17.85 40.42 -10.58
N HIS A 402 18.94 40.08 -9.90
CA HIS A 402 19.52 40.93 -8.84
C HIS A 402 20.18 42.20 -9.38
N ASP A 403 20.54 42.26 -10.66
CA ASP A 403 21.08 43.47 -11.29
C ASP A 403 19.98 44.44 -11.74
N LEU A 404 18.71 44.01 -11.69
CA LEU A 404 17.57 44.78 -12.16
C LEU A 404 16.87 45.53 -11.01
N PRO A 405 16.43 46.78 -11.24
CA PRO A 405 15.58 47.49 -10.30
C PRO A 405 14.31 46.69 -9.99
N GLY A 406 14.11 46.34 -8.72
CA GLY A 406 12.94 45.59 -8.27
C GLY A 406 13.06 44.06 -8.40
N GLY A 407 14.21 43.52 -8.81
CA GLY A 407 14.56 42.11 -8.62
C GLY A 407 13.82 41.11 -9.52
N ILE A 408 13.20 41.56 -10.62
CA ILE A 408 12.40 40.72 -11.53
C ILE A 408 12.85 40.99 -12.96
N ALA A 409 13.30 39.96 -13.65
CA ALA A 409 13.69 40.04 -15.06
C ALA A 409 12.53 39.65 -15.97
N ALA A 410 12.14 40.57 -16.86
CA ALA A 410 11.15 40.31 -17.90
C ALA A 410 11.78 39.45 -19.00
N GLN A 411 11.79 38.13 -18.78
CA GLN A 411 12.29 37.13 -19.71
C GLN A 411 11.44 35.85 -19.63
N GLN A 412 11.51 35.02 -20.67
CA GLN A 412 10.77 33.78 -20.74
C GLN A 412 11.46 32.67 -19.92
N TYR A 413 10.85 32.29 -18.81
CA TYR A 413 11.33 31.18 -17.97
C TYR A 413 10.82 29.80 -18.42
N ALA A 414 9.57 29.75 -18.87
CA ALA A 414 8.92 28.51 -19.31
C ALA A 414 9.34 28.12 -20.74
N PRO A 415 9.45 26.83 -21.07
CA PRO A 415 9.58 26.36 -22.46
C PRO A 415 8.40 26.83 -23.33
N ASP A 416 8.62 26.93 -24.65
CA ASP A 416 7.60 27.39 -25.61
C ASP A 416 6.28 26.61 -25.51
N ALA A 417 6.37 25.29 -25.29
CA ALA A 417 5.22 24.39 -25.18
C ALA A 417 4.24 24.75 -24.05
N VAL A 418 4.71 25.45 -23.01
CA VAL A 418 3.91 25.85 -21.84
C VAL A 418 4.05 27.34 -21.53
N HIS A 419 4.56 28.13 -22.49
CA HIS A 419 4.71 29.57 -22.32
C HIS A 419 3.34 30.21 -22.06
N GLY A 420 3.25 31.05 -21.03
CA GLY A 420 2.01 31.69 -20.60
C GLY A 420 1.05 30.82 -19.77
N ARG A 421 1.34 29.53 -19.55
CA ARG A 421 0.54 28.71 -18.63
C ARG A 421 0.64 29.20 -17.19
N ARG A 422 -0.47 29.11 -16.47
CA ARG A 422 -0.58 29.48 -15.05
C ARG A 422 -0.93 28.23 -14.24
N TYR A 423 0.07 27.67 -13.55
CA TYR A 423 -0.16 26.53 -12.66
C TYR A 423 -0.67 26.95 -11.28
N TYR A 424 0.00 27.92 -10.67
CA TYR A 424 -0.35 28.38 -9.33
C TYR A 424 -1.45 29.43 -9.36
N SER A 425 -2.63 29.09 -8.84
CA SER A 425 -3.77 29.99 -8.71
C SER A 425 -4.10 30.15 -7.22
N PRO A 426 -3.45 31.11 -6.53
CA PRO A 426 -3.60 31.26 -5.08
C PRO A 426 -5.04 31.61 -4.68
N THR A 427 -5.45 31.11 -3.53
CA THR A 427 -6.67 31.57 -2.87
C THR A 427 -6.43 32.92 -2.20
N ARG A 428 -7.49 33.50 -1.61
CA ARG A 428 -7.38 34.66 -0.71
C ARG A 428 -7.55 34.28 0.76
N HIS A 429 -7.40 33.01 1.11
CA HIS A 429 -7.52 32.55 2.48
C HIS A 429 -6.21 32.75 3.25
N GLY A 430 -6.32 33.24 4.48
CA GLY A 430 -5.17 33.37 5.39
C GLY A 430 -3.99 34.15 4.80
N GLY A 431 -2.79 33.63 5.04
CA GLY A 431 -1.54 34.18 4.51
C GLY A 431 -1.46 34.17 2.99
N GLU A 432 -2.19 33.29 2.29
CA GLU A 432 -2.12 33.14 0.84
C GLU A 432 -2.63 34.38 0.09
N ALA A 433 -3.48 35.20 0.72
CA ALA A 433 -3.94 36.46 0.16
C ALA A 433 -2.79 37.38 -0.26
N ARG A 434 -1.72 37.45 0.54
CA ARG A 434 -0.51 38.22 0.20
C ARG A 434 0.23 37.62 -0.99
N TYR A 435 0.25 36.30 -1.11
CA TYR A 435 0.86 35.62 -2.25
C TYR A 435 0.06 35.87 -3.54
N ALA A 436 -1.27 35.95 -3.44
CA ALA A 436 -2.12 36.34 -4.57
C ALA A 436 -1.79 37.74 -5.10
N GLU A 437 -1.56 38.72 -4.23
CA GLU A 437 -1.13 40.06 -4.63
C GLU A 437 0.28 40.04 -5.26
N VAL A 438 1.22 39.32 -4.63
CA VAL A 438 2.60 39.25 -5.11
C VAL A 438 2.67 38.55 -6.46
N VAL A 439 1.95 37.44 -6.66
CA VAL A 439 2.05 36.66 -7.91
C VAL A 439 1.49 37.44 -9.10
N GLU A 440 0.41 38.20 -8.93
CA GLU A 440 -0.13 39.02 -10.03
C GLU A 440 0.84 40.15 -10.39
N ARG A 441 1.38 40.88 -9.40
CA ARG A 441 2.41 41.90 -9.63
C ARG A 441 3.67 41.32 -10.31
N VAL A 442 4.09 40.13 -9.90
CA VAL A 442 5.23 39.44 -10.54
C VAL A 442 4.89 39.08 -11.97
N ARG A 443 3.69 38.57 -12.25
CA ARG A 443 3.23 38.22 -13.60
C ARG A 443 3.17 39.44 -14.53
N GLU A 444 2.69 40.58 -14.04
CA GLU A 444 2.69 41.86 -14.78
C GLU A 444 4.12 42.24 -15.17
N ARG A 445 5.04 42.29 -14.20
CA ARG A 445 6.45 42.62 -14.47
C ARG A 445 7.14 41.64 -15.40
N LEU A 446 6.82 40.34 -15.29
CA LEU A 446 7.35 39.31 -16.20
C LEU A 446 6.86 39.50 -17.65
N ARG A 447 5.73 40.17 -17.86
CA ARG A 447 5.22 40.59 -19.18
C ARG A 447 5.81 41.91 -19.66
N GLY A 448 6.58 42.62 -18.82
CA GLY A 448 7.13 43.94 -19.12
C GLY A 448 6.16 45.10 -18.91
N GLU A 449 5.08 44.87 -18.16
CA GLU A 449 4.12 45.89 -17.68
C GLU A 449 4.60 46.47 -16.34
#